data_AF-K1YXJ8-F1
#
_entry.id   AF-K1YXJ8-F1
#
_cell.length_a   1.000
_cell.length_b   1.000
_cell.length_c   1.000
_cell.angle_alpha   90.00
_cell.angle_beta   90.00
_cell.angle_gamma   90.00
#
_symmetry.space_group_name_H-M   'P 1'
#
loop_
_entity.id
_entity.type
_entity.pdbx_description
1 polymer ?
#
loop_
_entity_poly.entity_id
_entity_poly.type
_entity_poly.pdbx_seq_one_letter_code
_entity_poly.pdbx_strand_id
1 'polypeptide(L)'
;MGKRLWMAEIKIFLRANKLHFPYFPIQFPRILLFISNIMDSVETKDAHGALLADGDQVFLIKDLPVKGSKTMLKQGTVYKIRLTDDAEFVDAPGGLVLKTCFVKKKK
;
A
#
# COMPACT_ATOMS: atom_id res chain seq x y z
N MET A 1 38.85 -2.36 -38.46
CA MET A 1 37.89 -3.14 -37.65
C MET A 1 36.87 -2.18 -37.05
N GLY A 2 35.56 -2.30 -37.16
CA GLY A 2 34.68 -3.31 -37.71
C GLY A 2 33.27 -2.89 -37.28
N LYS A 3 32.54 -2.17 -38.13
CA LYS A 3 31.16 -1.70 -37.87
C LYS A 3 30.30 -1.67 -39.14
N ARG A 4 30.55 -2.61 -40.07
CA ARG A 4 29.88 -2.65 -41.38
C ARG A 4 29.53 -4.08 -41.83
N LEU A 5 29.15 -4.95 -40.89
CA LEU A 5 28.78 -6.34 -41.20
C LEU A 5 27.48 -6.83 -40.53
N TRP A 6 26.83 -6.04 -39.67
CA TRP A 6 25.68 -6.52 -38.88
C TRP A 6 24.28 -6.24 -39.46
N MET A 7 24.16 -5.60 -40.62
CA MET A 7 22.84 -5.30 -41.22
C MET A 7 22.52 -6.10 -42.50
N ALA A 8 23.49 -6.78 -43.10
CA ALA A 8 23.27 -7.53 -44.33
C ALA A 8 22.71 -8.94 -44.11
N GLU A 9 22.93 -9.55 -42.93
CA GLU A 9 22.47 -10.93 -42.66
C GLU A 9 21.02 -11.01 -42.16
N ILE A 10 20.45 -9.93 -41.63
CA ILE A 10 19.07 -9.93 -41.09
C ILE A 10 18.00 -10.04 -42.21
N LYS A 11 18.35 -9.69 -43.45
CA LYS A 11 17.40 -9.77 -44.58
C LYS A 11 17.22 -11.17 -45.16
N ILE A 12 18.13 -12.10 -44.91
CA ILE A 12 18.03 -13.48 -45.44
C ILE A 12 17.15 -14.36 -44.54
N PHE A 13 17.03 -14.03 -43.25
CA PHE A 13 16.33 -14.87 -42.27
C PHE A 13 14.80 -14.73 -42.27
N LEU A 14 14.25 -13.70 -42.91
CA LEU A 14 12.80 -13.40 -42.89
C LEU A 14 11.97 -14.04 -44.03
N ARG A 15 12.53 -15.02 -44.77
CA ARG A 15 11.82 -15.66 -45.90
C ARG A 15 11.58 -17.16 -45.75
N ALA A 16 12.00 -17.81 -44.67
CA ALA A 16 11.76 -19.24 -44.48
C ALA A 16 11.28 -19.56 -43.06
N ASN A 17 10.12 -20.21 -43.01
CA ASN A 17 9.57 -20.93 -41.86
C ASN A 17 9.05 -20.12 -40.66
N LYS A 18 7.75 -19.86 -40.75
CA LYS A 18 6.72 -20.02 -39.72
C LYS A 18 7.09 -21.02 -38.60
N LEU A 19 7.85 -20.58 -37.58
CA LEU A 19 7.97 -21.26 -36.31
C LEU A 19 7.98 -20.24 -35.18
N HIS A 20 6.94 -20.35 -34.34
CA HIS A 20 6.83 -19.92 -32.94
C HIS A 20 7.84 -18.86 -32.47
N PHE A 21 7.37 -17.64 -32.19
CA PHE A 21 8.14 -16.63 -31.46
C PHE A 21 7.96 -16.85 -29.94
N PRO A 22 8.88 -17.52 -29.23
CA PRO A 22 8.96 -17.35 -27.79
C PRO A 22 9.50 -15.95 -27.53
N TYR A 23 8.64 -15.11 -26.96
CA TYR A 23 8.93 -13.91 -26.19
C TYR A 23 10.41 -13.48 -26.17
N PHE A 24 10.72 -12.46 -26.96
CA PHE A 24 11.91 -11.65 -26.78
C PHE A 24 12.05 -11.23 -25.31
N PRO A 25 13.16 -11.51 -24.61
CA PRO A 25 13.45 -10.87 -23.33
C PRO A 25 13.97 -9.47 -23.64
N ILE A 26 13.06 -8.56 -24.01
CA ILE A 26 13.36 -7.14 -23.99
C ILE A 26 13.43 -6.80 -22.50
N GLN A 27 14.62 -6.40 -22.02
CA GLN A 27 14.78 -5.71 -20.76
C GLN A 27 13.95 -4.43 -20.84
N PHE A 28 12.67 -4.53 -20.49
CA PHE A 28 11.76 -3.39 -20.45
C PHE A 28 12.40 -2.29 -19.61
N PRO A 29 12.34 -1.01 -20.02
CA PRO A 29 12.72 0.06 -19.10
C PRO A 29 11.91 -0.12 -17.81
N ARG A 30 12.59 -0.06 -16.65
CA ARG A 30 12.11 -0.27 -15.27
C ARG A 30 10.94 0.65 -14.84
N ILE A 31 10.23 1.27 -15.77
CA ILE A 31 9.18 2.26 -15.55
C ILE A 31 7.78 1.63 -15.51
N LEU A 32 7.62 0.38 -15.96
CA LEU A 32 6.31 -0.28 -16.10
C LEU A 32 5.92 -1.22 -14.95
N LEU A 33 6.46 -1.00 -13.74
CA LEU A 33 5.98 -1.63 -12.50
C LEU A 33 5.30 -0.65 -11.54
N PHE A 34 5.06 0.60 -11.96
CA PHE A 34 4.52 1.63 -11.07
C PHE A 34 2.98 1.66 -11.01
N ILE A 35 2.27 0.89 -11.83
CA ILE A 35 0.80 0.93 -11.86
C ILE A 35 0.22 -0.48 -11.67
N SER A 36 0.28 -0.96 -10.42
CA SER A 36 -0.64 -2.00 -9.93
C SER A 36 -1.12 -1.63 -8.53
N ASN A 37 -1.50 -0.38 -8.32
CA ASN A 37 -2.16 0.03 -7.09
C ASN A 37 -3.28 1.02 -7.41
N ILE A 38 -4.27 0.50 -8.13
CA ILE A 38 -5.62 1.05 -8.14
C ILE A 38 -6.52 -0.12 -7.74
N MET A 39 -6.34 -0.56 -6.51
CA MET A 39 -7.48 -1.06 -5.75
C MET A 39 -7.85 0.11 -4.85
N ASP A 40 -9.08 0.60 -4.95
CA ASP A 40 -9.66 1.52 -3.97
C ASP A 40 -9.88 0.77 -2.63
N SER A 41 -8.82 0.20 -2.07
CA SER A 41 -8.82 -0.26 -0.70
C SER A 41 -8.82 0.99 0.17
N VAL A 42 -9.85 1.13 1.00
CA VAL A 42 -9.95 2.16 2.02
C VAL A 42 -8.76 2.00 2.98
N GLU A 43 -7.64 2.62 2.63
CA GLU A 43 -6.40 2.55 3.40
C GLU A 43 -6.56 3.38 4.66
N THR A 44 -6.80 2.69 5.77
CA THR A 44 -6.88 3.34 7.08
C THR A 44 -5.47 3.73 7.51
N LYS A 45 -5.23 5.05 7.63
CA LYS A 45 -3.93 5.63 7.98
C LYS A 45 -3.99 6.31 9.34
N ASP A 46 -2.96 6.12 10.17
CA ASP A 46 -2.88 6.84 11.45
C ASP A 46 -2.35 8.27 11.25
N ALA A 47 -2.30 9.07 12.32
CA ALA A 47 -1.92 10.49 12.28
C ALA A 47 -0.55 10.78 11.62
N HIS A 48 0.32 9.78 11.52
CA HIS A 48 1.65 9.88 10.90
C HIS A 48 1.73 9.25 9.50
N GLY A 49 0.60 8.81 8.93
CA GLY A 49 0.56 8.20 7.59
C GLY A 49 1.07 6.76 7.54
N ALA A 50 1.13 6.06 8.68
CA ALA A 50 1.37 4.61 8.67
C ALA A 50 0.07 3.88 8.28
N LEU A 51 0.22 2.72 7.64
CA LEU A 51 -0.91 1.84 7.33
C LEU A 51 -1.23 1.00 8.57
N LEU A 52 -2.50 1.06 9.00
CA LEU A 52 -3.01 0.16 10.03
C LEU A 52 -3.60 -1.09 9.40
N ALA A 53 -3.38 -2.22 10.08
CA ALA A 53 -4.04 -3.48 9.78
C ALA A 53 -4.93 -3.91 10.96
N ASP A 54 -5.88 -4.80 10.69
CA ASP A 54 -6.70 -5.42 11.71
C ASP A 54 -5.86 -6.09 12.79
N GLY A 55 -6.17 -5.76 14.05
CA GLY A 55 -5.48 -6.33 15.20
C GLY A 55 -4.16 -5.64 15.58
N ASP A 56 -3.79 -4.54 14.90
CA ASP A 56 -2.66 -3.71 15.32
C ASP A 56 -2.90 -3.06 16.69
N GLN A 57 -1.78 -2.78 17.38
CA GLN A 57 -1.78 -2.00 18.61
C GLN A 57 -1.51 -0.53 18.29
N VAL A 58 -2.39 0.33 18.77
CA VAL A 58 -2.25 1.78 18.63
C VAL A 58 -2.33 2.45 19.98
N PHE A 59 -1.71 3.62 20.12
CA PHE A 59 -1.79 4.42 21.32
C PHE A 59 -2.31 5.83 21.03
N LEU A 60 -2.95 6.42 22.03
CA LEU A 60 -3.44 7.78 21.94
C LEU A 60 -2.29 8.79 22.06
N ILE A 61 -2.24 9.74 21.12
CA ILE A 61 -1.24 10.81 21.08
C ILE A 61 -1.59 11.92 22.08
N LYS A 62 -2.87 12.06 22.45
CA LYS A 62 -3.38 13.08 23.36
C LYS A 62 -4.57 12.58 24.17
N ASP A 63 -4.86 13.29 25.26
CA ASP A 63 -6.07 13.08 26.05
C ASP A 63 -7.32 13.41 25.22
N LEU A 64 -8.31 12.51 25.22
CA LEU A 64 -9.55 12.68 24.48
C LEU A 64 -10.76 12.54 25.42
N PRO A 65 -11.68 13.52 25.48
CA PRO A 65 -12.93 13.35 26.19
C PRO A 65 -13.85 12.38 25.44
N VAL A 66 -14.45 11.43 26.14
CA VAL A 66 -15.44 10.52 25.55
C VAL A 66 -16.78 11.25 25.46
N LYS A 67 -17.40 11.24 24.29
CA LYS A 67 -18.76 11.78 24.16
C LYS A 67 -19.73 10.92 24.98
N GLY A 68 -20.53 11.56 25.81
CA GLY A 68 -21.53 10.87 26.65
C GLY A 68 -21.00 10.27 27.96
N SER A 69 -19.71 10.44 28.27
CA SER A 69 -19.15 10.07 29.57
C SER A 69 -18.28 11.20 30.14
N LYS A 70 -18.22 11.31 31.48
CA LYS A 70 -17.31 12.25 32.15
C LYS A 70 -15.86 11.75 32.18
N THR A 71 -15.62 10.53 31.69
CA THR A 71 -14.30 9.91 31.64
C THR A 71 -13.50 10.41 30.45
N MET A 72 -12.24 10.79 30.71
CA MET A 72 -11.28 11.14 29.67
C MET A 72 -10.38 9.93 29.37
N LEU A 73 -10.17 9.65 28.09
CA LEU A 73 -9.13 8.72 27.65
C LEU A 73 -7.78 9.41 27.78
N LYS A 74 -6.86 8.79 28.50
CA LYS A 74 -5.52 9.34 28.74
C LYS A 74 -4.57 9.00 27.60
N GLN A 75 -3.67 9.93 27.28
CA GLN A 75 -2.58 9.71 26.33
C GLN A 75 -1.75 8.51 26.77
N GLY A 76 -1.18 7.80 25.80
CA GLY A 76 -0.36 6.62 26.06
C GLY A 76 -1.15 5.36 26.40
N THR A 77 -2.48 5.43 26.52
CA THR A 77 -3.32 4.23 26.60
C THR A 77 -3.23 3.48 25.28
N VAL A 78 -2.98 2.17 25.35
CA VAL A 78 -2.84 1.29 24.20
C VAL A 78 -4.15 0.54 23.97
N TYR A 79 -4.64 0.57 22.74
CA TYR A 79 -5.81 -0.17 22.29
C TYR A 79 -5.45 -1.10 21.15
N LYS A 80 -6.13 -2.24 21.09
CA LYS A 80 -6.10 -3.13 19.93
C LYS A 80 -7.23 -2.72 18.99
N ILE A 81 -6.91 -2.31 17.77
CA ILE A 81 -7.92 -1.83 16.83
C ILE A 81 -8.51 -2.93 15.96
N ARG A 82 -9.72 -2.65 15.46
CA ARG A 82 -10.33 -3.30 14.30
C ARG A 82 -10.61 -2.24 13.26
N LEU A 83 -10.40 -2.59 11.99
CA LEU A 83 -10.73 -1.74 10.87
C LEU A 83 -12.24 -1.73 10.67
N THR A 84 -12.77 -0.55 10.34
CA THR A 84 -14.17 -0.33 9.95
C THR A 84 -14.19 -0.01 8.45
N ASP A 85 -15.39 0.07 7.87
CA ASP A 85 -15.57 0.46 6.47
C ASP A 85 -15.12 1.91 6.17
N ASP A 86 -14.91 2.74 7.21
CA ASP A 86 -14.47 4.13 7.12
C ASP A 86 -12.98 4.31 7.48
N ALA A 87 -12.17 4.88 6.57
CA ALA A 87 -10.73 5.15 6.83
C ALA A 87 -10.44 6.15 7.97
N GLU A 88 -11.43 6.97 8.36
CA GLU A 88 -11.26 7.98 9.41
C GLU A 88 -11.53 7.43 10.82
N PHE A 89 -12.17 6.26 10.92
CA PHE A 89 -12.66 5.69 12.16
C PHE A 89 -12.10 4.29 12.38
N VAL A 90 -11.74 4.00 13.63
CA VAL A 90 -11.32 2.66 14.05
C VAL A 90 -12.07 2.24 15.31
N ASP A 91 -12.45 0.98 15.35
CA ASP A 91 -13.13 0.40 16.50
C ASP A 91 -12.13 -0.03 17.56
N ALA A 92 -12.35 0.47 18.78
CA ALA A 92 -11.64 0.05 19.97
C ALA A 92 -12.53 -0.87 20.83
N PRO A 93 -11.92 -1.84 21.53
CA PRO A 93 -12.65 -2.69 22.46
C PRO A 93 -13.31 -1.84 23.56
N GLY A 94 -14.56 -2.16 23.87
CA GLY A 94 -15.40 -1.37 24.78
C GLY A 94 -16.47 -0.52 24.08
N GLY A 95 -16.72 -0.74 22.78
CA GLY A 95 -17.77 -0.04 22.05
C GLY A 95 -17.44 1.43 21.78
N LEU A 96 -16.16 1.75 21.67
CA LEU A 96 -15.66 3.11 21.44
C LEU A 96 -15.13 3.21 20.02
N VAL A 97 -15.60 4.23 19.29
CA VAL A 97 -15.05 4.58 17.97
C VAL A 97 -14.03 5.70 18.15
N LEU A 98 -12.79 5.46 17.72
CA LEU A 98 -11.70 6.44 17.78
C LEU A 98 -11.43 7.01 16.38
N LYS A 99 -11.07 8.29 16.33
CA LYS A 99 -10.59 8.91 15.08
C LYS A 99 -9.13 8.57 14.83
N THR A 100 -8.79 8.16 13.62
CA THR A 100 -7.43 7.81 13.20
C THR A 100 -6.43 8.96 13.36
N CYS A 101 -6.89 10.22 13.30
CA CYS A 101 -6.07 11.42 13.51
C CYS A 101 -5.45 11.55 14.92
N PHE A 102 -5.93 10.79 15.91
CA PHE A 102 -5.47 10.91 17.31
C PHE A 102 -4.74 9.67 17.82
N VAL A 103 -4.56 8.69 16.94
CA VAL A 103 -3.94 7.40 17.25
C VAL A 103 -2.65 7.25 16.46
N LYS A 104 -1.73 6.49 17.04
CA LYS A 104 -0.44 6.17 16.45
C LYS A 104 -0.15 4.69 16.62
N LYS A 105 0.31 4.03 15.56
CA LYS A 105 0.76 2.64 15.62
C LYS A 105 1.92 2.50 16.60
N LYS A 106 1.77 1.56 17.53
CA LYS A 106 2.84 1.11 18.41
C LYS A 106 3.78 0.25 17.57
N LYS A 107 5.05 0.64 17.52
CA LYS A 107 6.09 -0.07 16.80
C LYS A 107 6.49 -1.36 17.51
#